data_AF-A0A5P8M5F7-F1
#
_entry.id   AF-A0A5P8M5F7-F1
#
_cell.length_a   1.000
_cell.length_b   1.000
_cell.length_c   1.000
_cell.angle_alpha   90.00
_cell.angle_beta   90.00
_cell.angle_gamma   90.00
#
_symmetry.space_group_name_H-M   'P 1'
#
loop_
_entity.id
_entity.type
_entity.pdbx_description
1 polymer ?
#
loop_
_entity_poly.entity_id
_entity_poly.type
_entity_poly.pdbx_seq_one_letter_code
_entity_poly.pdbx_strand_id
1 'polypeptide(L)'
;MKHTEYGYVSPQEYQIDRDLEKWMKGQNQMQAIVYTKPGCMKCRQTVRQLSKAMHTKAVTATADDIKALKAGGVQSMPAVYIFEGSKPIDYWSDLQVDKIKQYTEAI
;
A
#
# COMPACT_ATOMS: atom_id res chain seq x y z
N MET A 1 -26.26 7.80 2.41
CA MET A 1 -25.60 6.52 2.73
C MET A 1 -25.81 5.56 1.56
N LYS A 2 -24.81 4.76 1.21
CA LYS A 2 -24.87 3.75 0.15
C LYS A 2 -24.95 2.36 0.80
N HIS A 3 -25.74 1.47 0.22
CA HIS A 3 -25.86 0.09 0.72
C HIS A 3 -24.86 -0.79 -0.03
N THR A 4 -24.06 -1.55 0.72
CA THR A 4 -23.04 -2.49 0.25
C THR A 4 -23.28 -3.87 0.86
N GLU A 5 -22.50 -4.88 0.48
CA GLU A 5 -22.62 -6.23 1.04
C GLU A 5 -22.32 -6.30 2.55
N TYR A 6 -21.53 -5.35 3.07
CA TYR A 6 -21.18 -5.23 4.50
C TYR A 6 -22.04 -4.19 5.25
N GLY A 7 -23.09 -3.65 4.63
CA GLY A 7 -24.04 -2.72 5.25
C GLY A 7 -24.04 -1.31 4.66
N TYR A 8 -24.50 -0.34 5.46
CA TYR A 8 -24.60 1.07 5.05
C TYR A 8 -23.29 1.82 5.29
N VAL A 9 -22.75 2.42 4.23
CA VAL A 9 -21.53 3.23 4.27
C VAL A 9 -21.82 4.69 3.89
N SER A 10 -20.99 5.62 4.35
CA SER A 10 -21.05 7.01 3.92
C SER A 10 -20.71 7.14 2.42
N PRO A 11 -21.15 8.22 1.75
CA PRO A 11 -20.75 8.47 0.36
C PRO A 11 -19.23 8.57 0.16
N GLN A 12 -18.49 9.05 1.17
CA GLN A 12 -17.03 9.12 1.12
C GLN A 12 -16.39 7.72 1.16
N GLU A 13 -16.81 6.88 2.11
CA GLU A 13 -16.32 5.50 2.24
C GLU A 13 -16.61 4.69 0.97
N TYR A 14 -17.83 4.81 0.42
CA TYR A 14 -18.19 4.14 -0.84
C TYR A 14 -17.29 4.53 -2.02
N GLN A 15 -16.89 5.79 -2.10
CA GLN A 15 -16.01 6.27 -3.16
C GLN A 15 -14.60 5.72 -2.98
N ILE A 16 -14.09 5.68 -1.74
CA ILE A 16 -12.78 5.10 -1.42
C ILE A 16 -12.73 3.63 -1.80
N ASP A 17 -13.76 2.85 -1.45
CA ASP A 17 -13.84 1.42 -1.75
C ASP A 17 -13.88 1.18 -3.26
N ARG A 18 -14.72 1.92 -3.99
CA ARG A 18 -14.78 1.85 -5.45
C ARG A 18 -13.45 2.23 -6.10
N ASP A 19 -12.79 3.26 -5.60
CA ASP A 19 -11.50 3.70 -6.13
C ASP A 19 -10.40 2.67 -5.86
N LEU A 20 -10.43 2.01 -4.70
CA LEU A 20 -9.55 0.89 -4.36
C LEU A 20 -9.81 -0.31 -5.27
N GLU A 21 -11.07 -0.70 -5.45
CA GLU A 21 -11.43 -1.79 -6.37
C GLU A 21 -10.99 -1.50 -7.80
N LYS A 22 -11.20 -0.27 -8.28
CA LYS A 22 -10.77 0.14 -9.62
C LYS A 22 -9.25 0.11 -9.75
N TRP A 23 -8.54 0.51 -8.71
CA TRP A 23 -7.08 0.44 -8.62
C TRP A 23 -6.60 -1.03 -8.68
N MET A 24 -7.25 -1.93 -7.94
CA MET A 24 -6.92 -3.36 -7.87
C MET A 24 -7.33 -4.15 -9.14
N LYS A 25 -8.42 -3.77 -9.82
CA LYS A 25 -8.96 -4.46 -11.01
C LYS A 25 -8.17 -4.26 -12.31
N GLY A 26 -7.08 -3.50 -12.30
CA GLY A 26 -6.13 -3.45 -13.42
C GLY A 26 -5.43 -4.81 -13.61
N GLN A 27 -6.10 -5.75 -14.27
CA GLN A 27 -5.70 -7.16 -14.36
C GLN A 27 -4.26 -7.30 -14.91
N ASN A 28 -3.44 -8.08 -14.19
CA ASN A 28 -2.02 -8.42 -14.43
C ASN A 28 -0.94 -7.39 -14.09
N GLN A 29 -1.25 -6.27 -13.43
CA GLN A 29 -0.19 -5.37 -12.95
C GLN A 29 0.09 -5.56 -11.47
N MET A 30 1.38 -5.74 -11.15
CA MET A 30 1.91 -5.64 -9.80
C MET A 30 1.60 -4.24 -9.25
N GLN A 31 1.25 -4.20 -7.97
CA GLN A 31 0.84 -2.98 -7.30
C GLN A 31 1.45 -2.92 -5.91
N ALA A 32 1.78 -1.71 -5.44
CA ALA A 32 2.32 -1.48 -4.10
C ALA A 32 1.49 -0.44 -3.35
N ILE A 33 1.14 -0.74 -2.10
CA ILE A 33 0.68 0.25 -1.14
C ILE A 33 1.81 0.47 -0.12
N VAL A 34 2.26 1.72 -0.01
CA VAL A 34 3.33 2.10 0.91
C VAL A 34 2.78 3.05 1.96
N TYR A 35 2.70 2.59 3.19
CA TYR A 35 2.41 3.45 4.34
C TYR A 35 3.68 4.22 4.72
N THR A 36 3.55 5.53 4.82
CA THR A 36 4.65 6.47 5.03
C THR A 36 4.36 7.36 6.23
N LYS A 37 5.41 8.03 6.72
CA LYS A 37 5.30 9.09 7.72
C LYS A 37 5.95 10.38 7.19
N PRO A 38 5.49 11.57 7.63
CA PRO A 38 6.10 12.84 7.23
C PRO A 38 7.62 12.88 7.48
N GLY A 39 8.37 13.51 6.58
CA GLY A 39 9.82 13.67 6.71
C GLY A 39 10.67 12.40 6.52
N CYS A 40 10.05 11.24 6.27
CA CYS A 40 10.76 9.96 6.18
C CYS A 40 11.53 9.80 4.86
N MET A 41 12.87 9.86 4.93
CA MET A 41 13.76 9.61 3.77
C MET A 41 13.60 8.19 3.22
N LYS A 42 13.58 7.19 4.11
CA LYS A 42 13.41 5.76 3.77
C LYS A 42 12.12 5.53 2.98
N CYS A 43 11.02 6.13 3.42
CA CYS A 43 9.72 6.05 2.77
C CYS A 43 9.75 6.64 1.35
N ARG A 44 10.33 7.85 1.20
CA ARG A 44 10.49 8.48 -0.12
C ARG A 44 11.32 7.64 -1.08
N GLN A 45 12.40 7.04 -0.58
CA GLN A 45 13.25 6.14 -1.37
C GLN A 45 12.49 4.90 -1.83
N THR A 46 11.78 4.22 -0.92
CA THR A 46 10.99 3.03 -1.24
C THR A 46 9.92 3.32 -2.30
N VAL A 47 9.13 4.38 -2.12
CA VAL A 47 8.11 4.80 -3.09
C VAL A 47 8.77 5.07 -4.44
N ARG A 48 9.83 5.88 -4.48
CA ARG A 48 10.53 6.23 -5.73
C ARG A 48 11.04 4.99 -6.49
N GLN A 49 11.54 3.98 -5.78
CA GLN A 49 12.08 2.78 -6.42
C GLN A 49 10.96 1.87 -6.92
N LEU A 50 9.94 1.58 -6.10
CA LEU A 50 8.82 0.72 -6.49
C LEU A 50 7.97 1.33 -7.63
N SER A 51 7.78 2.66 -7.63
CA SER A 51 7.06 3.36 -8.70
C SER A 51 7.68 3.21 -10.09
N LYS A 52 8.94 2.76 -10.20
CA LYS A 52 9.59 2.49 -11.50
C LYS A 52 9.15 1.16 -12.11
N ALA A 53 8.79 0.19 -11.28
CA ALA A 53 8.47 -1.17 -11.71
C ALA A 53 6.98 -1.48 -11.65
N MET A 54 6.24 -0.80 -10.76
CA MET A 54 4.85 -1.14 -10.50
C MET A 54 4.03 0.08 -10.07
N HIS A 55 2.70 -0.05 -10.19
CA HIS A 55 1.82 1.02 -9.79
C HIS A 55 1.80 1.16 -8.26
N THR A 56 2.34 2.26 -7.75
CA THR A 56 2.60 2.44 -6.32
C THR A 56 1.77 3.58 -5.74
N LYS A 57 1.01 3.30 -4.69
CA LYS A 57 0.22 4.27 -3.91
C LYS A 57 0.89 4.53 -2.58
N ALA A 58 1.26 5.78 -2.31
CA ALA A 58 1.78 6.19 -1.01
C ALA A 58 0.62 6.72 -0.14
N VAL A 59 0.51 6.18 1.08
CA VAL A 59 -0.48 6.60 2.08
C VAL A 59 0.27 7.19 3.26
N THR A 60 -0.05 8.43 3.63
CA THR A 60 0.49 9.01 4.87
C THR A 60 -0.27 8.43 6.04
N ALA A 61 0.38 7.59 6.84
CA ALA A 61 -0.24 6.94 7.98
C ALA A 61 -0.58 7.97 9.07
N THR A 62 -1.83 7.96 9.52
CA THR A 62 -2.28 8.70 10.69
C THR A 62 -1.74 8.06 11.98
N ALA A 63 -1.95 8.71 13.12
CA ALA A 63 -1.54 8.16 14.41
C ALA A 63 -2.21 6.81 14.71
N ASP A 64 -3.47 6.64 14.31
CA ASP A 64 -4.22 5.40 14.52
C ASP A 64 -3.79 4.32 13.53
N ASP A 65 -3.50 4.68 12.28
CA ASP A 65 -2.88 3.74 11.32
C ASP A 65 -1.56 3.22 11.86
N ILE A 66 -0.71 4.10 12.43
CA ILE A 66 0.58 3.70 13.02
C ILE A 66 0.37 2.72 14.19
N LYS A 67 -0.65 2.94 15.03
CA LYS A 67 -0.98 2.02 16.12
C LYS A 67 -1.43 0.66 15.59
N ALA A 68 -2.33 0.64 14.62
CA ALA A 68 -2.82 -0.59 14.00
C ALA A 68 -1.68 -1.37 13.32
N LEU A 69 -0.83 -0.66 12.56
CA LEU A 69 0.36 -1.21 11.93
C LEU A 69 1.33 -1.81 12.95
N LYS A 70 1.61 -1.12 14.06
CA LYS A 70 2.45 -1.63 15.15
C LYS A 70 1.85 -2.88 15.82
N ALA A 71 0.54 -2.89 16.05
CA ALA A 71 -0.15 -4.06 16.58
C ALA A 71 -0.04 -5.27 15.62
N GLY A 72 -0.02 -5.01 14.31
CA GLY A 72 0.27 -6.00 13.27
C GLY A 72 1.75 -6.36 13.07
N GLY A 73 2.65 -5.89 13.93
CA GLY A 73 4.08 -6.24 13.89
C GLY A 73 4.96 -5.33 13.02
N VAL A 74 4.43 -4.21 12.49
CA VAL A 74 5.25 -3.19 11.80
C VAL A 74 6.16 -2.52 12.83
N GLN A 75 7.47 -2.73 12.70
CA GLN A 75 8.44 -2.13 13.62
C GLN A 75 8.84 -0.71 13.21
N SER A 76 8.90 -0.45 11.90
CA SER A 76 9.27 0.87 11.39
C SER A 76 8.65 1.17 10.02
N MET A 77 8.62 2.45 9.67
CA MET A 77 8.14 2.92 8.37
C MET A 77 9.31 2.98 7.36
N PRO A 78 9.07 2.67 6.08
CA PRO A 78 7.77 2.38 5.47
C PRO A 78 7.24 0.96 5.76
N ALA A 79 5.91 0.81 5.78
CA ALA A 79 5.27 -0.51 5.68
C ALA A 79 4.77 -0.69 4.24
N VAL A 80 5.18 -1.77 3.60
CA VAL A 80 4.96 -2.02 2.17
C VAL A 80 4.12 -3.27 2.00
N TYR A 81 3.09 -3.18 1.18
CA TYR A 81 2.23 -4.29 0.78
C TYR A 81 2.24 -4.40 -0.74
N ILE A 82 2.59 -5.57 -1.26
CA ILE A 82 2.60 -5.86 -2.68
C ILE A 82 1.41 -6.74 -3.03
N PHE A 83 0.73 -6.38 -4.11
CA PHE A 83 -0.43 -7.07 -4.62
C PHE A 83 -0.24 -7.46 -6.08
N GLU A 84 -0.79 -8.61 -6.44
CA GLU A 84 -1.05 -9.01 -7.82
C GLU A 84 -2.58 -9.07 -8.00
N GLY A 85 -3.12 -8.05 -8.67
CA GLY A 85 -4.57 -7.81 -8.66
C GLY A 85 -5.09 -7.62 -7.23
N SER A 86 -6.01 -8.48 -6.79
CA SER A 86 -6.57 -8.42 -5.43
C SER A 86 -5.83 -9.26 -4.39
N LYS A 87 -4.80 -10.02 -4.80
CA LYS A 87 -4.11 -10.95 -3.92
C LYS A 87 -2.88 -10.30 -3.29
N PRO A 88 -2.75 -10.24 -1.95
CA PRO A 88 -1.49 -9.86 -1.32
C PRO A 88 -0.45 -10.98 -1.55
N ILE A 89 0.74 -10.61 -2.02
CA ILE A 89 1.81 -11.56 -2.34
C ILE A 89 3.07 -11.34 -1.52
N ASP A 90 3.32 -10.12 -1.06
CA ASP A 90 4.44 -9.84 -0.16
C ASP A 90 4.13 -8.64 0.74
N TYR A 91 4.80 -8.63 1.89
CA TYR A 91 4.71 -7.57 2.86
C TYR A 91 6.04 -7.43 3.62
N TRP A 92 6.43 -6.19 3.90
CA TRP A 92 7.56 -5.92 4.79
C TRP A 92 7.47 -4.56 5.47
N SER A 93 8.34 -4.36 6.46
CA SER A 93 8.57 -3.08 7.11
C SER A 93 10.04 -2.66 6.98
N ASP A 94 10.28 -1.36 7.13
CA ASP A 94 11.53 -0.66 6.86
C ASP A 94 11.98 -0.67 5.37
N LEU A 95 13.07 0.02 5.09
CA LEU A 95 13.74 0.01 3.80
C LEU A 95 14.47 -1.33 3.59
N GLN A 96 13.87 -2.22 2.83
CA GLN A 96 14.49 -3.47 2.39
C GLN A 96 14.92 -3.37 0.92
N VAL A 97 16.17 -2.98 0.69
CA VAL A 97 16.71 -2.75 -0.66
C VAL A 97 16.66 -4.03 -1.50
N ASP A 98 16.98 -5.19 -0.91
CA ASP A 98 17.00 -6.46 -1.63
C ASP A 98 15.61 -6.86 -2.13
N LYS A 99 14.57 -6.68 -1.30
CA LYS A 99 13.18 -6.88 -1.71
C LYS A 99 12.77 -5.91 -2.82
N ILE A 100 13.15 -4.64 -2.71
CA ILE A 100 12.84 -3.67 -3.77
C ILE A 100 13.51 -4.08 -5.09
N LYS A 101 14.77 -4.53 -5.04
CA LYS A 101 15.50 -5.04 -6.22
C LYS A 101 14.83 -6.24 -6.86
N GLN A 102 14.30 -7.18 -6.08
CA GLN A 102 13.53 -8.32 -6.60
C GLN A 102 12.38 -7.87 -7.52
N TYR A 103 11.78 -6.72 -7.25
CA TYR A 103 10.69 -6.19 -8.08
C TYR A 103 11.15 -5.21 -9.16
N THR A 104 12.30 -4.54 -8.99
CA THR A 104 12.77 -3.52 -9.95
C THR A 104 13.79 -4.03 -10.96
N GLU A 105 14.54 -5.09 -10.64
CA GLU A 105 15.61 -5.64 -11.49
C GLU A 105 15.21 -6.98 -12.16
N ALA A 106 14.10 -7.59 -11.76
CA ALA A 106 13.58 -8.83 -12.38
C ALA A 106 12.77 -8.61 -13.67
N ILE A 107 12.81 -7.39 -14.24
CA ILE A 107 12.10 -6.98 -15.47
C ILE A 107 13.11 -6.64 -16.55
#